data_AF-A0A5Q2VE90-F1
#
_entry.id   AF-A0A5Q2VE90-F1
#
_cell.length_a   1.000
_cell.length_b   1.000
_cell.length_c   1.000
_cell.angle_alpha   90.00
_cell.angle_beta   90.00
_cell.angle_gamma   90.00
#
_symmetry.space_group_name_H-M   'P 1'
#
loop_
_entity.id
_entity.type
_entity.pdbx_description
1 polymer ?
#
loop_
_entity_poly.entity_id
_entity_poly.type
_entity_poly.pdbx_seq_one_letter_code
_entity_poly.pdbx_strand_id
1 'polypeptide(L)'
;MARKNVKIETPGQEAPQDDDSDLIGGDAGAGITDPANTEQELHAATAGATVSEQTVKQRVAKLLDDAALKERNAALSDLNAQGFAVITKFEAYGFTDEHGHPLTNSLEFIALVTTATTSQAAPAVVTSEDGARKNPGKPVLTEHGWHVPG
;
A
#
# COMPACT_ATOMS: atom_id res chain seq x y z
N MET A 1 11.74 -25.42 68.29
CA MET A 1 12.48 -24.23 67.81
C MET A 1 12.16 -24.03 66.34
N ALA A 2 11.20 -23.15 66.01
CA ALA A 2 10.82 -22.83 64.64
C ALA A 2 11.61 -21.61 64.15
N ARG A 3 12.12 -21.64 62.91
CA ARG A 3 12.75 -20.47 62.28
C ARG A 3 11.68 -19.70 61.53
N LYS A 4 11.57 -18.41 61.79
CA LYS A 4 10.59 -17.50 61.17
C LYS A 4 11.07 -17.14 59.77
N ASN A 5 10.30 -17.48 58.73
CA ASN A 5 10.60 -17.04 57.37
C ASN A 5 10.23 -15.54 57.25
N VAL A 6 11.21 -14.72 56.88
CA VAL A 6 11.02 -13.30 56.54
C VAL A 6 10.67 -13.24 55.05
N LYS A 7 9.55 -12.58 54.73
CA LYS A 7 9.13 -12.35 53.34
C LYS A 7 10.03 -11.24 52.75
N ILE A 8 10.70 -11.53 51.65
CA ILE A 8 11.54 -10.56 50.94
C ILE A 8 10.64 -9.90 49.89
N GLU A 9 10.44 -8.59 49.98
CA GLU A 9 9.66 -7.82 49.00
C GLU A 9 10.59 -7.23 47.94
N THR A 10 10.33 -7.54 46.68
CA THR A 10 11.00 -6.94 45.52
C THR A 10 10.36 -5.60 45.20
N PRO A 11 11.13 -4.49 45.09
CA PRO A 11 10.57 -3.18 44.76
C PRO A 11 9.88 -3.18 43.39
N GLY A 12 8.61 -2.74 43.34
CA GLY A 12 7.80 -2.62 42.12
C GLY A 12 6.68 -3.64 41.96
N GLN A 13 6.43 -4.49 42.95
CA GLN A 13 5.30 -5.41 42.96
C GLN A 13 4.16 -4.81 43.80
N GLU A 14 3.11 -4.32 43.15
CA GLU A 14 1.88 -3.91 43.83
C GLU A 14 1.33 -5.10 44.64
N ALA A 15 1.06 -4.86 45.92
CA ALA A 15 0.31 -5.79 46.74
C ALA A 15 -1.11 -5.88 46.17
N PRO A 16 -1.74 -7.07 46.14
CA PRO A 16 -3.14 -7.17 45.73
C PRO A 16 -3.97 -6.29 46.67
N GLN A 17 -4.70 -5.37 46.07
CA GLN A 17 -5.66 -4.50 46.73
C GLN A 17 -6.88 -5.37 47.07
N ASP A 18 -7.02 -5.73 48.34
CA ASP A 18 -8.23 -6.37 48.88
C ASP A 18 -9.36 -5.33 48.91
N ASP A 19 -9.97 -5.07 47.76
CA ASP A 19 -11.27 -4.39 47.66
C ASP A 19 -12.38 -5.44 47.48
N ASP A 20 -12.62 -6.22 48.54
CA ASP A 20 -13.81 -7.07 48.72
C ASP A 20 -15.02 -6.21 49.12
N SER A 21 -15.33 -5.18 48.35
CA SER A 21 -16.53 -4.40 48.52
C SER A 21 -17.03 -3.91 47.17
N ASP A 22 -18.12 -4.55 46.75
CA ASP A 22 -19.11 -4.07 45.77
C ASP A 22 -19.16 -4.73 44.39
N LEU A 23 -18.87 -6.03 44.29
CA LEU A 23 -19.42 -6.85 43.21
C LEU A 23 -19.83 -8.22 43.72
N ILE A 24 -21.13 -8.53 43.56
CA ILE A 24 -21.78 -9.83 43.76
C ILE A 24 -22.25 -10.05 45.20
N GLY A 25 -23.43 -9.48 45.48
CA GLY A 25 -24.32 -9.99 46.52
C GLY A 25 -24.51 -11.50 46.33
N GLY A 26 -24.33 -12.24 47.41
CA GLY A 26 -24.41 -13.68 47.41
C GLY A 26 -25.76 -14.20 46.95
N ASP A 27 -25.73 -15.05 45.94
CA ASP A 27 -26.49 -16.28 45.92
C ASP A 27 -25.69 -17.31 45.13
N ALA A 28 -25.46 -18.46 45.76
CA ALA A 28 -24.84 -19.60 45.10
C ALA A 28 -25.88 -20.23 44.16
N GLY A 29 -26.03 -19.69 42.96
CA GLY A 29 -27.03 -20.16 42.01
C GLY A 29 -26.75 -19.67 40.59
N ALA A 30 -26.49 -20.61 39.69
CA ALA A 30 -26.40 -20.46 38.24
C ALA A 30 -25.25 -19.57 37.72
N GLY A 31 -24.17 -20.24 37.26
CA GLY A 31 -23.28 -19.64 36.28
C GLY A 31 -24.08 -19.34 35.00
N ILE A 32 -24.42 -18.08 34.79
CA ILE A 32 -24.96 -17.61 33.51
C ILE A 32 -23.75 -17.51 32.57
N THR A 33 -23.40 -18.64 31.94
CA THR A 33 -22.78 -18.57 30.63
C THR A 33 -23.92 -18.27 29.66
N ASP A 34 -24.12 -17.00 29.33
CA ASP A 34 -25.02 -16.68 28.21
C ASP A 34 -24.52 -17.49 27.00
N PRO A 35 -25.37 -18.32 26.38
CA PRO A 35 -24.95 -19.09 25.23
C PRO A 35 -24.58 -18.12 24.10
N ALA A 36 -23.53 -18.45 23.34
CA ALA A 36 -23.20 -17.70 22.14
C ALA A 36 -24.41 -17.69 21.20
N ASN A 37 -24.75 -16.51 20.65
CA ASN A 37 -25.87 -16.36 19.73
C ASN A 37 -25.81 -17.41 18.62
N THR A 38 -26.94 -18.03 18.35
CA THR A 38 -27.12 -18.99 17.28
C THR A 38 -27.04 -18.31 15.91
N GLU A 39 -26.72 -19.07 14.85
CA GLU A 39 -26.70 -18.55 13.49
C GLU A 39 -28.05 -17.90 13.10
N GLN A 40 -29.18 -18.47 13.53
CA GLN A 40 -30.50 -17.86 13.36
C GLN A 40 -30.62 -16.49 14.03
N GLU A 41 -30.08 -16.30 15.23
CA GLU A 41 -30.14 -15.03 15.95
C GLU A 41 -29.25 -13.96 15.30
N LEU A 42 -28.09 -14.35 14.77
CA LEU A 42 -27.22 -13.47 13.98
C LEU A 42 -27.87 -13.07 12.64
N HIS A 43 -28.53 -14.02 11.97
CA HIS A 43 -29.30 -13.75 10.75
C HIS A 43 -30.51 -12.86 11.03
N ALA A 44 -31.23 -13.09 12.14
CA ALA A 44 -32.36 -12.24 12.54
C ALA A 44 -31.90 -10.81 12.91
N ALA A 45 -30.73 -10.66 13.54
CA ALA A 45 -30.15 -9.36 13.88
C ALA A 45 -29.76 -8.53 12.64
N THR A 46 -29.54 -9.19 11.49
CA THR A 46 -29.23 -8.52 10.21
C THR A 46 -30.40 -8.52 9.22
N ALA A 47 -31.50 -9.19 9.56
CA ALA A 47 -32.70 -9.28 8.72
C ALA A 47 -33.37 -7.89 8.62
N GLY A 48 -33.14 -7.21 7.49
CA GLY A 48 -33.62 -5.85 7.25
C GLY A 48 -32.53 -4.79 7.24
N ALA A 49 -31.27 -5.17 7.48
CA ALA A 49 -30.12 -4.30 7.24
C ALA A 49 -29.98 -4.03 5.74
N THR A 50 -30.58 -2.95 5.27
CA THR A 50 -30.44 -2.48 3.89
C THR A 50 -29.22 -1.58 3.81
N VAL A 51 -28.21 -2.02 3.07
CA VAL A 51 -27.08 -1.16 2.72
C VAL A 51 -27.57 -0.21 1.63
N SER A 52 -27.57 1.10 1.92
CA SER A 52 -27.91 2.12 0.93
C SER A 52 -27.03 1.98 -0.33
N GLU A 53 -27.59 2.20 -1.51
CA GLU A 53 -26.85 2.23 -2.77
C GLU A 53 -25.66 3.19 -2.73
N GLN A 54 -25.76 4.29 -1.97
CA GLN A 54 -24.64 5.22 -1.77
C GLN A 54 -23.48 4.55 -1.03
N THR A 55 -23.77 3.76 0.00
CA THR A 55 -22.76 3.00 0.75
C THR A 55 -22.12 1.92 -0.12
N VAL A 56 -22.90 1.28 -1.02
CA VAL A 56 -22.35 0.33 -2.00
C VAL A 56 -21.42 1.04 -2.98
N LYS A 57 -21.85 2.17 -3.56
CA LYS A 57 -21.03 2.95 -4.50
C LYS A 57 -19.71 3.43 -3.87
N GLN A 58 -19.75 3.88 -2.62
CA GLN A 58 -18.55 4.28 -1.87
C GLN A 58 -17.60 3.10 -1.62
N ARG A 59 -18.13 1.93 -1.25
CA ARG A 59 -17.31 0.72 -1.08
C ARG A 59 -16.68 0.26 -2.39
N VAL A 60 -17.44 0.29 -3.49
CA VAL A 60 -16.91 -0.05 -4.82
C VAL A 60 -15.84 0.95 -5.27
N ALA A 61 -16.07 2.24 -5.10
CA ALA A 61 -15.07 3.27 -5.42
C ALA A 61 -13.77 3.04 -4.63
N LYS A 62 -13.88 2.80 -3.31
CA LYS A 62 -12.73 2.47 -2.47
C LYS A 62 -12.00 1.22 -2.95
N LEU A 63 -12.73 0.16 -3.33
CA LEU A 63 -12.11 -1.07 -3.83
C LEU A 63 -11.37 -0.85 -5.15
N LEU A 64 -11.90 0.00 -6.03
CA LEU A 64 -11.24 0.38 -7.28
C LEU A 64 -9.97 1.21 -7.00
N ASP A 65 -10.04 2.15 -6.06
CA ASP A 65 -8.88 2.94 -5.63
C ASP A 65 -7.79 2.04 -5.01
N ASP A 66 -8.17 1.11 -4.12
CA ASP A 66 -7.25 0.15 -3.49
C ASP A 66 -6.61 -0.78 -4.53
N ALA A 67 -7.37 -1.20 -5.55
CA ALA A 67 -6.86 -2.01 -6.66
C ALA A 67 -5.86 -1.22 -7.52
N ALA A 68 -6.17 0.03 -7.88
CA ALA A 68 -5.27 0.90 -8.64
C ALA A 68 -3.97 1.18 -7.88
N LEU A 69 -4.05 1.44 -6.57
CA LEU A 69 -2.88 1.63 -5.72
C LEU A 69 -2.01 0.37 -5.64
N LYS A 70 -2.63 -0.81 -5.56
CA LYS A 70 -1.93 -2.10 -5.54
C LYS A 70 -1.18 -2.33 -6.86
N GLU A 71 -1.82 -2.06 -7.99
CA GLU A 71 -1.20 -2.20 -9.31
C GLU A 71 -0.01 -1.24 -9.48
N ARG A 72 -0.18 0.02 -9.09
CA ARG A 72 0.92 1.01 -9.09
C ARG A 72 2.09 0.54 -8.24
N ASN A 73 1.84 0.06 -7.03
CA ASN A 73 2.90 -0.40 -6.13
C ASN A 73 3.63 -1.64 -6.67
N ALA A 74 2.90 -2.55 -7.35
CA ALA A 74 3.51 -3.67 -8.05
C ALA A 74 4.45 -3.17 -9.17
N ALA A 75 3.97 -2.26 -10.03
CA ALA A 75 4.77 -1.70 -11.11
C ALA A 75 6.02 -0.95 -10.60
N LEU A 76 5.90 -0.21 -9.50
CA LEU A 76 7.04 0.47 -8.86
C LEU A 76 8.07 -0.52 -8.28
N SER A 77 7.62 -1.69 -7.81
CA SER A 77 8.49 -2.72 -7.23
C SER A 77 9.33 -3.44 -8.29
N ASP A 78 8.84 -3.48 -9.54
CA ASP A 78 9.54 -4.12 -10.66
C ASP A 78 10.61 -3.22 -11.31
N LEU A 79 10.71 -1.95 -10.88
CA LEU A 79 11.71 -1.02 -11.41
C LEU A 79 13.13 -1.40 -11.01
N ASN A 80 14.05 -1.28 -11.96
CA ASN A 80 15.49 -1.36 -11.68
C ASN A 80 16.00 -0.09 -10.98
N ALA A 81 17.26 -0.10 -10.53
CA ALA A 81 17.85 1.04 -9.81
C ALA A 81 17.84 2.36 -10.60
N GLN A 82 17.99 2.31 -11.93
CA GLN A 82 17.90 3.51 -12.78
C GLN A 82 16.45 4.01 -12.87
N GLY A 83 15.49 3.12 -13.08
CA GLY A 83 14.06 3.45 -13.08
C GLY A 83 13.63 4.10 -11.78
N PHE A 84 14.03 3.53 -10.65
CA PHE A 84 13.74 4.10 -9.33
C PHE A 84 14.35 5.51 -9.15
N ALA A 85 15.58 5.73 -9.64
CA ALA A 85 16.22 7.03 -9.60
C ALA A 85 15.48 8.08 -10.47
N VAL A 86 14.91 7.67 -11.60
CA VAL A 86 14.07 8.54 -12.44
C VAL A 86 12.78 8.91 -11.69
N ILE A 87 12.03 7.93 -11.18
CA ILE A 87 10.80 8.17 -10.40
C ILE A 87 11.07 9.14 -9.24
N THR A 88 12.15 8.91 -8.48
CA THR A 88 12.52 9.78 -7.35
C THR A 88 12.75 11.24 -7.78
N LYS A 89 13.42 11.47 -8.91
CA LYS A 89 13.64 12.82 -9.44
C LYS A 89 12.34 13.47 -9.91
N PHE A 90 11.45 12.69 -10.54
CA PHE A 90 10.16 13.21 -10.99
C PHE A 90 9.28 13.64 -9.81
N GLU A 91 9.29 12.86 -8.73
CA GLU A 91 8.62 13.19 -7.47
C GLU A 91 9.22 14.46 -6.84
N ALA A 92 10.55 14.52 -6.74
CA ALA A 92 11.26 15.65 -6.13
C ALA A 92 11.04 16.99 -6.86
N TYR A 93 10.86 16.94 -8.19
CA TYR A 93 10.58 18.11 -9.01
C TYR A 93 9.08 18.42 -9.16
N GLY A 94 8.21 17.56 -8.65
CA GLY A 94 6.76 17.79 -8.67
C GLY A 94 6.16 17.78 -10.07
N PHE A 95 6.64 16.92 -10.97
CA PHE A 95 6.07 16.83 -12.32
C PHE A 95 4.65 16.26 -12.28
N THR A 96 3.71 16.98 -12.88
CA THR A 96 2.30 16.60 -12.97
C THR A 96 1.83 16.50 -14.43
N ASP A 97 0.72 15.80 -14.65
CA ASP A 97 -0.01 15.83 -15.91
C ASP A 97 -0.81 17.14 -16.09
N GLU A 98 -1.59 17.21 -17.17
CA GLU A 98 -2.45 18.34 -17.52
C GLU A 98 -3.59 18.60 -16.51
N HIS A 99 -3.87 17.64 -15.63
CA HIS A 99 -4.87 17.72 -14.57
C HIS A 99 -4.26 17.96 -13.18
N GLY A 100 -2.94 18.08 -13.09
CA GLY A 100 -2.23 18.31 -11.84
C GLY A 100 -1.98 17.03 -11.02
N HIS A 101 -2.15 15.85 -11.60
CA HIS A 101 -1.80 14.60 -10.94
C HIS A 101 -0.31 14.30 -11.10
N PRO A 102 0.41 13.90 -10.03
CA PRO A 102 1.81 13.49 -10.13
C PRO A 102 1.98 12.41 -11.20
N LEU A 103 2.94 12.59 -12.12
CA LEU A 103 3.20 11.62 -13.18
C LEU A 103 3.55 10.23 -12.62
N THR A 104 4.14 10.19 -11.42
CA THR A 104 4.48 8.98 -10.67
C THR A 104 3.26 8.16 -10.22
N ASN A 105 2.04 8.71 -10.31
CA ASN A 105 0.80 7.96 -10.11
C ASN A 105 0.28 7.30 -11.39
N SER A 106 0.82 7.64 -12.57
CA SER A 106 0.40 7.06 -13.85
C SER A 106 1.13 5.75 -14.14
N LEU A 107 0.38 4.67 -14.35
CA LEU A 107 0.93 3.37 -14.77
C LEU A 107 1.65 3.46 -16.12
N GLU A 108 1.13 4.23 -17.06
CA GLU A 108 1.76 4.46 -18.37
C GLU A 108 3.13 5.12 -18.23
N PHE A 109 3.23 6.09 -17.32
CA PHE A 109 4.51 6.74 -17.03
C PHE A 109 5.51 5.77 -16.39
N ILE A 110 5.07 4.96 -15.41
CA ILE A 110 5.93 3.96 -14.78
C ILE A 110 6.40 2.93 -15.81
N ALA A 111 5.53 2.46 -16.69
CA ALA A 111 5.87 1.53 -17.77
C ALA A 111 6.87 2.14 -18.77
N LEU A 112 6.70 3.41 -19.12
CA LEU A 112 7.66 4.15 -19.94
C LEU A 112 9.04 4.22 -19.26
N VAL A 113 9.09 4.51 -17.96
CA VAL A 113 10.35 4.52 -17.21
C VAL A 113 10.98 3.13 -17.18
N THR A 114 10.20 2.07 -16.96
CA THR A 114 10.69 0.68 -17.03
C THR A 114 11.31 0.37 -18.39
N THR A 115 10.62 0.69 -19.49
CA THR A 115 11.14 0.41 -20.83
C THR A 115 12.37 1.25 -21.16
N ALA A 116 12.38 2.53 -20.83
CA ALA A 116 13.50 3.44 -21.10
C ALA A 116 14.77 3.09 -20.31
N THR A 117 14.61 2.48 -19.13
CA THR A 117 15.73 2.10 -18.25
C THR A 117 16.10 0.64 -18.35
N THR A 118 15.33 -0.16 -19.09
CA THR A 118 15.68 -1.53 -19.44
C THR A 118 16.54 -1.49 -20.70
N SER A 119 17.77 -1.98 -20.59
CA SER A 119 18.74 -1.96 -21.71
C SER A 119 18.15 -2.60 -22.97
N GLN A 120 17.78 -1.78 -23.96
CA GLN A 120 17.40 -2.27 -25.28
C GLN A 120 18.66 -2.70 -26.03
N ALA A 121 18.77 -4.00 -26.33
CA ALA A 121 19.84 -4.52 -27.15
C ALA A 121 19.67 -4.06 -28.61
N ALA A 122 20.77 -3.52 -29.15
CA ALA A 122 21.06 -3.06 -30.52
C ALA A 122 20.51 -1.68 -30.94
N PRO A 123 21.38 -0.79 -31.47
CA PRO A 123 20.94 0.47 -32.08
C PRO A 123 20.07 0.19 -33.29
N ALA A 124 18.98 0.96 -33.45
CA ALA A 124 18.17 0.94 -34.64
C ALA A 124 19.05 1.28 -35.85
N VAL A 125 19.29 0.30 -36.72
CA VAL A 125 20.00 0.52 -37.98
C VAL A 125 19.04 1.26 -38.91
N VAL A 126 19.37 2.48 -39.30
CA VAL A 126 18.55 3.26 -40.22
C VAL A 126 19.02 2.94 -41.63
N THR A 127 18.13 2.41 -42.47
CA THR A 127 18.42 2.21 -43.90
C THR A 127 18.08 3.49 -44.65
N SER A 128 19.07 4.08 -45.32
CA SER A 128 18.87 5.24 -46.20
C SER A 128 18.07 4.84 -47.46
N GLU A 129 17.54 5.82 -48.20
CA GLU A 129 16.80 5.61 -49.46
C GLU A 129 17.62 4.83 -50.52
N ASP A 130 18.94 4.97 -50.50
CA ASP A 130 19.89 4.21 -51.34
C ASP A 130 20.18 2.76 -50.84
N GLY A 131 19.47 2.30 -49.80
CA GLY A 131 19.65 0.96 -49.21
C GLY A 131 20.89 0.82 -48.31
N ALA A 132 21.67 1.88 -48.12
CA ALA A 132 22.82 1.88 -47.23
C ALA A 132 22.38 1.86 -45.75
N ARG A 133 22.89 0.89 -44.99
CA ARG A 133 22.75 0.85 -43.53
C ARG A 133 23.61 1.94 -42.91
N LYS A 134 22.98 2.93 -42.28
CA LYS A 134 23.65 3.94 -41.46
C LYS A 134 23.36 3.66 -39.99
N ASN A 135 24.41 3.71 -39.19
CA ASN A 135 24.25 3.81 -37.75
C ASN A 135 23.93 5.28 -37.46
N PRO A 136 22.73 5.62 -36.97
CA PRO A 136 22.46 6.99 -36.57
C PRO A 136 23.47 7.38 -35.49
N GLY A 137 24.04 8.58 -35.62
CA GLY A 137 24.87 9.16 -34.57
C GLY A 137 24.08 9.31 -33.27
N LYS A 138 24.79 9.56 -32.16
CA LYS A 138 24.12 9.79 -30.88
C LYS A 138 23.23 11.04 -30.97
N PRO A 139 21.97 11.01 -30.51
CA PRO A 139 21.14 12.20 -30.44
C PRO A 139 21.83 13.29 -29.62
N VAL A 140 21.86 14.51 -30.14
CA VAL A 140 22.41 15.69 -29.49
C VAL A 140 21.30 16.73 -29.35
N LEU A 141 21.16 17.32 -28.15
CA LEU A 141 20.25 18.43 -27.93
C LEU A 141 20.91 19.72 -28.47
N THR A 142 20.28 20.35 -29.47
CA THR A 142 20.68 21.62 -30.06
C THR A 142 19.70 22.73 -29.69
N GLU A 143 19.99 23.97 -30.07
CA GLU A 143 19.06 25.11 -29.90
C GLU A 143 17.71 24.92 -30.61
N HIS A 144 17.65 24.02 -31.60
CA HIS A 144 16.43 23.67 -32.33
C HIS A 144 15.79 22.36 -31.85
N GLY A 145 16.26 21.80 -30.73
CA GLY A 145 15.79 20.53 -30.18
C GLY A 145 16.70 19.35 -30.51
N TRP A 146 16.15 18.14 -30.43
CA TRP A 146 16.89 16.90 -30.64
C TRP A 146 17.31 16.75 -32.10
N HIS A 147 18.62 16.64 -32.34
CA HIS A 147 19.22 16.37 -33.65
C HIS A 147 19.97 15.04 -33.61
N VAL A 148 19.83 14.23 -34.66
CA VAL A 148 20.58 12.97 -34.84
C VAL A 148 21.57 13.17 -35.98
N PRO A 149 22.89 13.28 -35.70
CA PRO A 149 23.90 13.37 -36.74
C PRO A 149 23.90 12.10 -37.60
N GLY A 150 23.90 12.25 -38.93
CA GLY A 150 23.87 11.15 -39.90
C GLY A 150 25.22 10.71 -40.43
#